data_AF-A0A972DUS7-F1
#
_entry.id   AF-A0A972DUS7-F1
#
_cell.length_a   1.000
_cell.length_b   1.000
_cell.length_c   1.000
_cell.angle_alpha   90.00
_cell.angle_beta   90.00
_cell.angle_gamma   90.00
#
_symmetry.space_group_name_H-M   'P 1'
#
loop_
_entity.id
_entity.type
_entity.pdbx_description
1 polymer ?
#
loop_
_entity_poly.entity_id
_entity_poly.type
_entity_poly.pdbx_seq_one_letter_code
_entity_poly.pdbx_strand_id
1 'polypeptide(L)'
;MVEYNWSSKNVFMVTTSRGKTGIFMEKSAGFVHVNSGRGLTAMNEILQEYHFARDDFSDPERVYAFLNEVTFLRTGPRLIPCSSVGLRKIGPIRAWLKYLEDDELVIRELCEDPVFTFVGDTWTVVFNVMLPDGGVDQWTVTGVHDSEANVNQILSAEVCEVKPADTFHYPLLG
;
A
#
# COMPACT_ATOMS: atom_id res chain seq x y z
N MET A 1 -2.62 -25.17 -4.87
CA MET A 1 -3.04 -25.05 -3.47
C MET A 1 -3.38 -23.58 -3.25
N VAL A 2 -4.57 -23.26 -2.74
CA VAL A 2 -4.95 -21.88 -2.40
C VAL A 2 -4.60 -21.72 -0.93
N GLU A 3 -3.69 -20.80 -0.62
CA GLU A 3 -3.35 -20.45 0.75
C GLU A 3 -4.21 -19.26 1.18
N TYR A 4 -4.87 -19.40 2.33
CA TYR A 4 -5.69 -18.37 2.96
C TYR A 4 -4.88 -17.79 4.12
N ASN A 5 -4.67 -16.48 4.18
CA ASN A 5 -4.14 -15.83 5.38
C ASN A 5 -4.66 -14.38 5.52
N TRP A 6 -5.21 -14.12 6.71
CA TRP A 6 -5.54 -12.85 7.42
C TRP A 6 -6.47 -11.82 6.72
N SER A 7 -7.28 -10.96 7.39
CA SER A 7 -7.61 -10.66 8.79
C SER A 7 -8.84 -9.74 8.84
N SER A 8 -9.57 -9.71 9.97
CA SER A 8 -10.99 -9.33 10.09
C SER A 8 -11.92 -10.48 9.68
N LYS A 9 -13.05 -10.64 10.40
CA LYS A 9 -13.89 -11.85 10.32
C LYS A 9 -14.44 -12.15 8.91
N ASN A 10 -14.33 -11.20 7.99
CA ASN A 10 -14.99 -11.25 6.69
C ASN A 10 -14.02 -11.06 5.50
N VAL A 11 -12.71 -10.89 5.70
CA VAL A 11 -11.76 -10.67 4.58
C VAL A 11 -10.84 -11.87 4.42
N PHE A 12 -10.67 -12.35 3.19
CA PHE A 12 -9.76 -13.43 2.86
C PHE A 12 -9.05 -13.23 1.53
N MET A 13 -7.86 -13.83 1.43
CA MET A 13 -7.00 -13.76 0.26
C MET A 13 -7.00 -15.11 -0.47
N VAL A 14 -7.05 -15.04 -1.80
CA VAL A 14 -6.92 -16.20 -2.69
C VAL A 14 -5.72 -15.97 -3.60
N THR A 15 -4.67 -16.78 -3.42
CA THR A 15 -3.51 -16.77 -4.31
C THR A 15 -3.54 -17.98 -5.24
N THR A 16 -3.47 -17.72 -6.54
CA THR A 16 -3.44 -18.77 -7.57
C THR A 16 -2.05 -19.39 -7.68
N SER A 17 -1.95 -20.57 -8.29
CA SER A 17 -0.66 -21.23 -8.59
C SER A 17 0.25 -20.42 -9.52
N ARG A 18 -0.28 -19.39 -10.18
CA ARG A 18 0.47 -18.45 -11.02
C ARG A 18 0.87 -17.17 -10.27
N GLY A 19 0.71 -17.13 -8.95
CA GLY A 19 1.06 -15.98 -8.11
C GLY A 19 0.09 -14.80 -8.18
N LYS A 20 -1.03 -14.91 -8.91
CA LYS A 20 -2.07 -13.87 -8.89
C LYS A 20 -2.85 -13.92 -7.58
N THR A 21 -2.99 -12.79 -6.92
CA THR A 21 -3.71 -12.66 -5.65
C THR A 21 -5.00 -11.85 -5.81
N GLY A 22 -6.11 -12.42 -5.35
CA GLY A 22 -7.38 -11.72 -5.18
C GLY A 22 -7.72 -11.58 -3.70
N ILE A 23 -8.24 -10.42 -3.31
CA ILE A 23 -8.71 -10.13 -1.95
C ILE A 23 -10.23 -10.06 -1.99
N PHE A 24 -10.89 -10.80 -1.12
CA PHE A 24 -12.33 -10.92 -1.09
C PHE A 24 -12.87 -10.57 0.29
N MET A 25 -14.05 -9.93 0.29
CA MET A 25 -14.81 -9.65 1.49
C MET A 25 -16.15 -10.39 1.44
N GLU A 26 -16.45 -11.15 2.49
CA GLU A 26 -17.72 -11.83 2.71
C GLU A 26 -18.80 -10.82 3.10
N LYS A 27 -19.95 -10.92 2.43
CA LYS A 27 -21.18 -10.20 2.71
C LYS A 27 -22.34 -11.19 2.81
N SER A 28 -23.46 -10.76 3.38
CA SER A 28 -24.68 -11.57 3.50
C SER A 28 -25.20 -12.13 2.16
N ALA A 29 -24.89 -11.48 1.03
CA ALA A 29 -25.29 -11.89 -0.32
C ALA A 29 -24.20 -12.62 -1.12
N GLY A 30 -23.01 -12.88 -0.54
CA GLY A 30 -21.89 -13.55 -1.20
C GLY A 30 -20.56 -12.84 -1.00
N PHE A 31 -19.66 -12.90 -1.99
CA PHE A 31 -18.30 -12.36 -1.89
C PHE A 31 -18.07 -11.17 -2.81
N VAL A 32 -17.37 -10.15 -2.33
CA VAL A 32 -16.98 -8.96 -3.11
C VAL A 32 -15.48 -8.94 -3.31
N HIS A 33 -15.04 -8.74 -4.56
CA HIS A 33 -13.63 -8.65 -4.93
C HIS A 33 -13.08 -7.24 -4.65
N VAL A 34 -12.27 -7.12 -3.61
CA VAL A 34 -11.76 -5.85 -3.05
C VAL A 34 -10.72 -5.22 -3.96
N ASN A 35 -9.69 -5.95 -4.36
CA ASN A 35 -8.62 -5.43 -5.22
C ASN A 35 -8.97 -5.47 -6.72
N SER A 36 -10.25 -5.34 -7.06
CA SER A 36 -10.69 -5.18 -8.45
C SER A 36 -10.58 -3.72 -8.90
N GLY A 37 -10.50 -3.47 -10.21
CA GLY A 37 -10.46 -2.10 -10.78
C GLY A 37 -11.61 -1.18 -10.35
N ARG A 38 -12.68 -1.72 -9.74
CA ARG A 38 -13.85 -0.99 -9.22
C ARG A 38 -14.05 -1.13 -7.70
N GLY A 39 -13.13 -1.75 -6.96
CA GLY A 39 -13.35 -2.19 -5.59
C GLY A 39 -13.18 -1.15 -4.47
N LEU A 40 -13.10 0.15 -4.80
CA LEU A 40 -12.91 1.22 -3.80
C LEU A 40 -13.98 1.21 -2.70
N THR A 41 -15.25 0.91 -3.04
CA THR A 41 -16.32 0.81 -2.03
C THR A 41 -16.03 -0.29 -1.00
N ALA A 42 -15.65 -1.48 -1.45
CA ALA A 42 -15.34 -2.60 -0.55
C ALA A 42 -14.07 -2.35 0.27
N MET A 43 -13.06 -1.73 -0.35
CA MET A 43 -11.84 -1.31 0.34
C MET A 43 -12.16 -0.30 1.44
N ASN A 44 -13.00 0.70 1.15
CA ASN A 44 -13.40 1.71 2.14
C ASN A 44 -14.18 1.09 3.30
N GLU A 45 -15.06 0.13 3.05
CA GLU A 45 -15.77 -0.60 4.12
C GLU A 45 -14.79 -1.28 5.08
N ILE A 46 -13.70 -1.87 4.57
CA ILE A 46 -12.64 -2.46 5.41
C ILE A 46 -11.88 -1.36 6.15
N LEU A 47 -11.52 -0.27 5.47
CA LEU A 47 -10.78 0.86 6.08
C LEU A 47 -11.60 1.61 7.13
N GLN A 48 -12.94 1.55 7.11
CA GLN A 48 -13.77 2.11 8.18
C GLN A 48 -13.53 1.40 9.53
N GLU A 49 -13.07 0.14 9.53
CA GLU A 49 -12.67 -0.56 10.77
C GLU A 49 -11.32 -0.04 11.30
N TYR A 50 -10.55 0.67 10.48
CA TYR A 50 -9.25 1.23 10.83
C TYR A 50 -9.41 2.68 11.32
N HIS A 51 -9.63 2.83 12.62
CA HIS A 51 -9.65 4.15 13.26
C HIS A 51 -8.28 4.81 13.15
N PHE A 52 -8.21 5.91 12.41
CA PHE A 52 -6.98 6.64 12.13
C PHE A 52 -7.27 8.13 12.18
N ALA A 53 -6.91 8.73 13.31
CA ALA A 53 -7.25 10.11 13.62
C ALA A 53 -6.39 11.09 12.82
N ARG A 54 -6.85 12.34 12.70
CA ARG A 54 -6.10 13.38 11.98
C ARG A 54 -4.67 13.59 12.51
N ASP A 55 -4.47 13.47 13.81
CA ASP A 55 -3.15 13.63 14.43
C ASP A 55 -2.19 12.48 14.04
N ASP A 56 -2.71 11.31 13.67
CA ASP A 56 -1.92 10.14 13.29
C ASP A 56 -1.18 10.32 11.97
N PHE A 57 -1.62 11.26 11.12
CA PHE A 57 -0.93 11.62 9.88
C PHE A 57 0.43 12.30 10.10
N SER A 58 0.75 12.65 11.35
CA SER A 58 2.07 13.17 11.75
C SER A 58 3.03 12.10 12.28
N ASP A 59 2.54 10.88 12.56
CA ASP A 59 3.34 9.77 13.07
C ASP A 59 3.80 8.87 11.90
N PRO A 60 5.11 8.77 11.62
CA PRO A 60 5.63 7.99 10.50
C PRO A 60 5.27 6.50 10.54
N GLU A 61 5.23 5.87 11.72
CA GLU A 61 4.91 4.44 11.84
C GLU A 61 3.43 4.19 11.56
N ARG A 62 2.56 5.08 12.06
CA ARG A 62 1.12 5.04 11.77
C ARG A 62 0.84 5.30 10.29
N VAL A 63 1.47 6.33 9.72
CA VAL A 63 1.38 6.61 8.28
C VAL A 63 1.82 5.41 7.45
N TYR A 64 2.96 4.80 7.78
CA TYR A 64 3.42 3.61 7.06
C TYR A 64 2.41 2.47 7.17
N ALA A 65 1.88 2.20 8.36
CA ALA A 65 0.88 1.14 8.56
C ALA A 65 -0.39 1.39 7.72
N PHE A 66 -0.89 2.63 7.70
CA PHE A 66 -2.02 3.02 6.87
C PHE A 66 -1.73 2.83 5.38
N LEU A 67 -0.63 3.36 4.86
CA LEU A 67 -0.26 3.22 3.44
C LEU A 67 0.01 1.77 3.03
N ASN A 68 0.57 0.97 3.95
CA ASN A 68 0.77 -0.46 3.75
C ASN A 68 -0.57 -1.21 3.65
N GLU A 69 -1.57 -0.85 4.45
CA GLU A 69 -2.91 -1.43 4.35
C GLU A 69 -3.58 -1.02 3.02
N VAL A 70 -3.47 0.24 2.63
CA VAL A 70 -4.02 0.74 1.35
C VAL A 70 -3.41 0.01 0.15
N THR A 71 -2.08 -0.12 0.11
CA THR A 71 -1.39 -0.85 -0.96
C THR A 71 -1.71 -2.35 -0.93
N PHE A 72 -1.79 -2.95 0.26
CA PHE A 72 -2.20 -4.34 0.41
C PHE A 72 -3.61 -4.58 -0.15
N LEU A 73 -4.61 -3.82 0.29
CA LEU A 73 -6.00 -3.98 -0.14
C LEU A 73 -6.20 -3.68 -1.62
N ARG A 74 -5.36 -2.81 -2.21
CA ARG A 74 -5.49 -2.41 -3.61
C ARG A 74 -4.84 -3.38 -4.58
N THR A 75 -3.76 -4.05 -4.19
CA THR A 75 -2.89 -4.79 -5.12
C THR A 75 -2.42 -6.14 -4.62
N GLY A 76 -2.56 -6.42 -3.32
CA GLY A 76 -2.12 -7.65 -2.69
C GLY A 76 -0.81 -7.51 -1.91
N PRO A 77 -0.26 -8.62 -1.42
CA PRO A 77 0.95 -8.63 -0.59
C PRO A 77 2.20 -8.30 -1.40
N ARG A 78 3.31 -8.08 -0.69
CA ARG A 78 4.69 -7.92 -1.23
C ARG A 78 4.99 -6.56 -1.87
N LEU A 79 4.15 -5.57 -1.60
CA LEU A 79 4.45 -4.18 -1.93
C LEU A 79 5.01 -3.51 -0.69
N ILE A 80 5.96 -2.61 -0.91
CA ILE A 80 6.53 -1.82 0.18
C ILE A 80 6.28 -0.35 -0.12
N PRO A 81 5.41 0.33 0.64
CA PRO A 81 5.33 1.77 0.63
C PRO A 81 6.70 2.36 1.00
N CYS A 82 7.22 3.20 0.13
CA CYS A 82 8.47 3.88 0.33
C CYS A 82 8.31 4.95 1.40
N SER A 83 9.10 4.82 2.48
CA SER A 83 9.25 5.81 3.54
C SER A 83 10.50 5.46 4.37
N SER A 84 10.90 6.31 5.31
CA SER A 84 11.96 5.99 6.25
C SER A 84 11.64 4.75 7.09
N VAL A 85 10.36 4.49 7.37
CA VAL A 85 9.88 3.27 8.06
C VAL A 85 9.96 2.06 7.14
N GLY A 86 9.55 2.20 5.88
CA GLY A 86 9.67 1.15 4.87
C GLY A 86 11.11 0.72 4.67
N LEU A 87 12.04 1.67 4.56
CA LEU A 87 13.48 1.40 4.44
C LEU A 87 14.03 0.55 5.59
N ARG A 88 13.55 0.76 6.82
CA ARG A 88 13.97 -0.07 7.97
C ARG A 88 13.49 -1.52 7.86
N LYS A 89 12.41 -1.78 7.12
CA LYS A 89 11.79 -3.11 6.98
C LYS A 89 12.35 -3.91 5.82
N ILE A 90 12.93 -3.28 4.81
CA ILE A 90 13.45 -3.96 3.61
C ILE A 90 14.87 -4.50 3.75
N GLY A 91 15.51 -4.31 4.91
CA GLY A 91 16.89 -4.71 5.13
C GLY A 91 17.91 -3.75 4.49
N PRO A 92 19.16 -4.17 4.28
CA PRO A 92 20.20 -3.30 3.74
C PRO A 92 19.90 -2.84 2.31
N ILE A 93 19.89 -1.53 2.07
CA ILE A 93 19.64 -0.92 0.74
C ILE A 93 20.55 -1.52 -0.33
N ARG A 94 21.82 -1.82 -0.01
CA ARG A 94 22.76 -2.45 -0.94
C ARG A 94 22.28 -3.77 -1.54
N ALA A 95 21.46 -4.53 -0.81
CA ALA A 95 20.92 -5.79 -1.31
C ALA A 95 19.83 -5.60 -2.39
N TRP A 96 19.30 -4.38 -2.51
CA TRP A 96 18.30 -3.98 -3.49
C TRP A 96 18.91 -3.36 -4.75
N LEU A 97 20.18 -2.95 -4.71
CA LEU A 97 20.84 -2.35 -5.86
C LEU A 97 21.17 -3.41 -6.91
N LYS A 98 20.79 -3.17 -8.16
CA LYS A 98 20.98 -4.05 -9.31
C LYS A 98 21.60 -3.24 -10.44
N TYR A 99 22.22 -3.89 -11.41
CA TYR A 99 22.95 -3.33 -12.58
C TYR A 99 22.60 -1.91 -13.06
N LEU A 100 21.34 -1.49 -13.05
CA LEU A 100 20.85 -0.20 -13.51
C LEU A 100 20.93 0.94 -12.48
N GLU A 101 21.01 0.61 -11.18
CA GLU A 101 21.08 1.55 -10.06
C GLU A 101 22.07 1.03 -9.02
N ASP A 102 23.21 1.71 -8.87
CA ASP A 102 24.29 1.34 -7.95
C ASP A 102 24.49 2.36 -6.81
N ASP A 103 23.67 3.40 -6.76
CA ASP A 103 23.69 4.41 -5.71
C ASP A 103 22.53 4.22 -4.71
N GLU A 104 22.87 4.07 -3.43
CA GLU A 104 21.88 4.01 -2.35
C GLU A 104 21.04 5.29 -2.25
N LEU A 105 21.57 6.43 -2.74
CA LEU A 105 20.86 7.71 -2.72
C LEU A 105 19.53 7.62 -3.49
N VAL A 106 19.49 6.92 -4.61
CA VAL A 106 18.28 6.79 -5.43
C VAL A 106 17.16 6.10 -4.64
N ILE A 107 17.47 5.04 -3.90
CA ILE A 107 16.49 4.38 -3.02
C ILE A 107 16.07 5.30 -1.87
N ARG A 108 16.99 6.10 -1.31
CA ARG A 108 16.68 7.05 -0.23
C ARG A 108 15.74 8.16 -0.71
N GLU A 109 15.98 8.72 -1.90
CA GLU A 109 15.12 9.72 -2.51
C GLU A 109 13.74 9.15 -2.85
N LEU A 110 13.68 7.90 -3.35
CA LEU A 110 12.41 7.22 -3.59
C LEU A 110 11.63 6.96 -2.30
N CYS A 111 12.31 6.83 -1.16
CA CYS A 111 11.74 6.54 0.15
C CYS A 111 11.77 7.71 1.13
N GLU A 112 11.69 8.94 0.63
CA GLU A 112 11.33 10.08 1.46
C GLU A 112 9.98 9.84 2.17
N ASP A 113 9.83 10.40 3.37
CA ASP A 113 8.61 10.20 4.16
C ASP A 113 7.41 10.86 3.48
N PRO A 114 6.29 10.12 3.27
CA PRO A 114 5.10 10.67 2.65
C PRO A 114 4.51 11.82 3.46
N VAL A 115 4.19 12.92 2.78
CA VAL A 115 3.56 14.10 3.39
C VAL A 115 2.11 14.21 2.94
N PHE A 116 1.20 14.30 3.92
CA PHE A 116 -0.22 14.51 3.67
C PHE A 116 -0.53 15.99 3.58
N THR A 117 -1.14 16.39 2.47
CA THR A 117 -1.65 17.76 2.29
C THR A 117 -3.14 17.76 2.53
N PHE A 118 -3.62 18.65 3.41
CA PHE A 118 -5.04 18.78 3.73
C PHE A 118 -5.65 20.06 3.18
N VAL A 119 -6.85 19.95 2.61
CA VAL A 119 -7.74 21.06 2.25
C VAL A 119 -9.09 20.79 2.90
N GLY A 120 -9.35 21.41 4.05
CA GLY A 120 -10.46 21.03 4.91
C GLY A 120 -10.25 19.61 5.46
N ASP A 121 -11.19 18.71 5.16
CA ASP A 121 -11.14 17.28 5.52
C ASP A 121 -10.64 16.38 4.41
N THR A 122 -10.44 16.93 3.21
CA THR A 122 -9.82 16.20 2.11
C THR A 122 -8.32 16.16 2.30
N TRP A 123 -7.72 14.99 2.16
CA TRP A 123 -6.29 14.78 2.20
C TRP A 123 -5.80 14.16 0.90
N THR A 124 -4.57 14.52 0.52
CA THR A 124 -3.84 13.92 -0.59
C THR A 124 -2.44 13.56 -0.15
N VAL A 125 -1.98 12.38 -0.55
CA VAL A 125 -0.61 11.91 -0.33
C VAL A 125 -0.04 11.37 -1.64
N VAL A 126 1.23 11.67 -1.87
CA VAL A 126 2.03 11.10 -2.96
C VAL A 126 3.17 10.30 -2.32
N PHE A 127 3.31 9.04 -2.72
CA PHE A 127 4.37 8.17 -2.21
C PHE A 127 4.75 7.13 -3.25
N ASN A 128 5.98 6.63 -3.18
CA ASN A 128 6.42 5.55 -4.07
C ASN A 128 6.14 4.18 -3.43
N VAL A 129 6.08 3.15 -4.25
CA VAL A 129 5.86 1.76 -3.84
C VAL A 129 6.84 0.88 -4.60
N MET A 130 7.68 0.14 -3.87
CA MET A 130 8.55 -0.86 -4.49
C MET A 130 7.77 -2.13 -4.82
N LEU A 131 7.96 -2.61 -6.05
CA LEU A 131 7.26 -3.76 -6.61
C LEU A 131 8.11 -5.05 -6.49
N PRO A 132 7.48 -6.24 -6.41
CA PRO A 132 8.17 -7.53 -6.36
C PRO A 132 9.10 -7.83 -7.54
N ASP A 133 8.88 -7.20 -8.69
CA ASP A 133 9.70 -7.33 -9.89
C ASP A 133 10.87 -6.34 -9.93
N GLY A 134 11.05 -5.55 -8.87
CA GLY A 134 12.10 -4.53 -8.78
C GLY A 134 11.74 -3.21 -9.44
N GLY A 135 10.52 -3.05 -9.97
CA GLY A 135 9.99 -1.77 -10.41
C GLY A 135 9.57 -0.87 -9.24
N VAL A 136 9.23 0.38 -9.58
CA VAL A 136 8.70 1.34 -8.62
C VAL A 136 7.54 2.10 -9.25
N ASP A 137 6.42 2.12 -8.55
CA ASP A 137 5.26 2.93 -8.88
C ASP A 137 5.17 4.14 -7.95
N GLN A 138 4.71 5.28 -8.45
CA GLN A 138 4.25 6.39 -7.65
C GLN A 138 2.73 6.35 -7.53
N TRP A 139 2.25 6.44 -6.29
CA TRP A 139 0.86 6.42 -5.93
C TRP A 139 0.44 7.82 -5.50
N THR A 140 -0.62 8.33 -6.11
CA THR A 140 -1.33 9.52 -5.63
C THR A 140 -2.67 9.09 -5.09
N VAL A 141 -2.83 9.19 -3.76
CA VAL A 141 -4.06 8.78 -3.08
C VAL A 141 -4.74 10.00 -2.50
N THR A 142 -6.02 10.16 -2.83
CA THR A 142 -6.87 11.20 -2.27
C THR A 142 -7.98 10.56 -1.46
N GLY A 143 -8.21 11.11 -0.27
CA GLY A 143 -9.28 10.67 0.62
C GLY A 143 -9.91 11.81 1.38
N VAL A 144 -10.89 11.46 2.19
CA VAL A 144 -11.55 12.35 3.15
C VAL A 144 -11.46 11.74 4.55
N HIS A 145 -11.20 12.59 5.53
CA HIS A 145 -11.24 12.24 6.94
C HIS A 145 -12.61 12.62 7.52
N ASP A 146 -13.30 11.65 8.12
CA ASP A 146 -14.48 11.92 8.93
C ASP A 146 -14.01 12.17 10.37
N SER A 147 -14.06 13.44 10.80
CA SER A 147 -13.63 13.85 12.13
C SER A 147 -14.55 13.38 13.26
N GLU A 148 -15.82 13.06 12.97
CA GLU A 148 -16.77 12.59 13.98
C GLU A 148 -16.52 11.10 14.28
N ALA A 149 -16.31 10.30 13.24
CA ALA A 149 -16.06 8.87 13.37
C ALA A 149 -14.56 8.50 13.50
N ASN A 150 -13.65 9.45 13.26
CA ASN A 150 -12.18 9.25 13.22
C ASN A 150 -11.77 8.14 12.24
N VAL A 151 -12.35 8.17 11.05
CA VAL A 151 -12.15 7.20 9.98
C VAL A 151 -11.78 7.91 8.68
N ASN A 152 -11.23 7.16 7.74
CA ASN A 152 -10.81 7.70 6.45
C ASN A 152 -11.47 6.94 5.32
N GLN A 153 -11.85 7.67 4.28
CA GLN A 153 -12.39 7.10 3.05
C GLN A 153 -11.50 7.52 1.87
N ILE A 154 -11.06 6.56 1.08
CA ILE A 154 -10.32 6.80 -0.16
C ILE A 154 -11.32 7.14 -1.28
N LEU A 155 -11.07 8.28 -1.93
CA LEU A 155 -11.85 8.78 -3.06
C LEU A 155 -11.22 8.35 -4.38
N SER A 156 -9.90 8.41 -4.49
CA SER A 156 -9.14 7.97 -5.66
C SER A 156 -7.76 7.47 -5.27
N ALA A 157 -7.23 6.56 -6.09
CA ALA A 157 -5.87 6.07 -6.02
C ALA A 157 -5.36 5.91 -7.46
N GLU A 158 -4.48 6.82 -7.86
CA GLU A 158 -3.84 6.85 -9.16
C GLU A 158 -2.43 6.29 -9.04
N VAL A 159 -2.01 5.51 -10.03
CA VAL A 159 -0.72 4.81 -10.03
C VAL A 159 0.00 5.12 -11.33
N CYS A 160 1.26 5.52 -11.24
CA CYS A 160 2.13 5.82 -12.37
C CYS A 160 3.47 5.13 -12.19
N GLU A 161 3.96 4.41 -13.21
CA GLU A 161 5.29 3.82 -13.20
C GLU A 161 6.36 4.94 -13.16
N VAL A 162 7.28 4.85 -12.20
CA VAL A 162 8.44 5.77 -12.11
C VAL A 162 9.77 5.07 -12.39
N LYS A 163 9.85 3.76 -12.14
CA LYS A 163 10.97 2.91 -12.55
C LYS A 163 10.42 1.61 -13.12
N PRO A 164 10.93 1.15 -14.28
CA PRO A 164 10.45 -0.08 -14.90
C PRO A 164 10.81 -1.30 -14.04
N ALA A 165 10.12 -2.42 -14.29
CA ALA A 165 10.51 -3.72 -13.76
C ALA A 165 12.00 -4.00 -13.98
N ASP A 166 12.58 -4.85 -13.13
CA ASP A 166 13.99 -5.22 -13.14
C ASP A 166 15.00 -4.09 -12.80
N THR A 167 14.55 -2.90 -12.39
CA THR A 167 15.43 -1.80 -11.94
C THR A 167 16.20 -2.15 -10.67
N PHE A 168 15.50 -2.62 -9.64
CA PHE A 168 16.08 -3.03 -8.37
C PHE A 168 16.03 -4.56 -8.20
N HIS A 169 16.85 -5.10 -7.31
CA HIS A 169 16.62 -6.42 -6.75
C HIS A 169 15.52 -6.31 -5.70
N TYR A 170 14.49 -7.13 -5.81
CA TYR A 170 13.60 -7.42 -4.69
C TYR A 170 14.19 -8.64 -3.98
N PRO A 171 15.03 -8.49 -2.94
CA PRO A 171 15.42 -9.62 -2.15
C PRO A 171 14.13 -10.21 -1.60
N LEU A 172 13.78 -11.41 -2.06
CA LEU A 172 12.77 -12.21 -1.40
C LEU A 172 13.14 -12.16 0.08
N LEU A 173 12.24 -11.65 0.93
CA LEU A 173 12.34 -11.86 2.37
C LEU A 173 12.45 -13.38 2.53
N GLY A 174 13.69 -13.86 2.66
CA GLY A 174 14.03 -15.27 2.73
C GLY A 174 13.48 -15.89 4.00
#